data_AF-A0A841GZM7-F1
#
_entry.id   AF-A0A841GZM7-F1
#
_cell.length_a   1.000
_cell.length_b   1.000
_cell.length_c   1.000
_cell.angle_alpha   90.00
_cell.angle_beta   90.00
_cell.angle_gamma   90.00
#
_symmetry.space_group_name_H-M   'P 1'
#
loop_
_entity.id
_entity.type
_entity.pdbx_description
1 polymer ?
#
loop_
_entity_poly.entity_id
_entity_poly.type
_entity_poly.pdbx_seq_one_letter_code
_entity_poly.pdbx_strand_id
1 'polypeptide(L)'
;MRTPQLSLFRPLRMAAALLGICTLAGCGDGQPVASEAPRATALSPRVLQEFDCTASVTAGVRCAPARGSAGGASATIIGNSGVFVQLASSNVSYDTLTEILQFDVTVKNLMNEALGSPNGVVADPDGIRVFFHSGPTPTSGTGVVSVDNPDGYGDFTAMNQPYFTYHEILLKNAVSSPRPWRFHIPRGVTATFGVYVETDVQYLLVINEVLANPGGAITDSNGEWFEIYNAGSLAVNLQNLVIADSATAGRRPYHRIPSSFWVRAGGYAVLGGSADTLLNGGVPVDYAYGSALALANSLDAIKIARVYGTDTLTVDRAAYLSAAISAQNGISRELKNPLLDNSNIDGANWADAAISAVYGPGGRGTPKAQNSAFVP
;
A
#
# COMPACT_ATOMS: atom_id res chain seq x y z
N MET A 1 -33.97 -58.59 40.08
CA MET A 1 -35.04 -57.85 40.77
C MET A 1 -35.63 -56.82 39.81
N ARG A 2 -36.94 -56.93 39.58
CA ARG A 2 -37.94 -55.93 39.13
C ARG A 2 -37.60 -54.96 37.97
N THR A 3 -38.16 -55.28 36.81
CA THR A 3 -38.99 -54.41 35.94
C THR A 3 -40.27 -53.89 36.67
N PRO A 4 -41.18 -53.11 36.07
CA PRO A 4 -41.10 -52.06 35.00
C PRO A 4 -41.93 -50.79 35.38
N GLN A 5 -42.07 -49.79 34.48
CA GLN A 5 -43.40 -49.27 34.12
C GLN A 5 -43.41 -48.42 32.82
N LEU A 6 -44.33 -48.78 31.92
CA LEU A 6 -44.81 -48.03 30.76
C LEU A 6 -45.91 -47.03 31.17
N SER A 7 -46.07 -45.93 30.42
CA SER A 7 -47.35 -45.53 29.81
C SER A 7 -47.05 -44.47 28.73
N LEU A 8 -47.49 -44.48 27.45
CA LEU A 8 -48.67 -44.89 26.68
C LEU A 8 -49.63 -43.73 26.33
N PHE A 9 -49.94 -43.68 25.02
CA PHE A 9 -51.01 -43.01 24.25
C PHE A 9 -50.88 -41.50 23.95
N ARG A 10 -50.77 -41.00 22.70
CA ARG A 10 -51.42 -41.18 21.36
C ARG A 10 -52.43 -40.05 21.01
N PRO A 11 -52.72 -39.82 19.71
CA PRO A 11 -52.88 -38.51 19.06
C PRO A 11 -54.32 -38.25 18.53
N LEU A 12 -54.59 -37.08 17.92
CA LEU A 12 -55.60 -36.86 16.86
C LEU A 12 -55.45 -35.40 16.31
N ARG A 13 -55.17 -35.10 15.04
CA ARG A 13 -55.87 -35.26 13.73
C ARG A 13 -56.99 -34.24 13.45
N MET A 14 -56.94 -33.73 12.20
CA MET A 14 -58.00 -33.11 11.35
C MET A 14 -58.32 -31.62 11.56
N ALA A 15 -58.71 -30.82 10.56
CA ALA A 15 -58.70 -30.84 9.09
C ALA A 15 -59.44 -29.57 8.60
N ALA A 16 -59.37 -29.30 7.29
CA ALA A 16 -60.18 -28.38 6.46
C ALA A 16 -59.73 -26.89 6.45
N ALA A 17 -59.09 -26.37 5.38
CA ALA A 17 -59.47 -26.26 3.96
C ALA A 17 -60.48 -25.13 3.67
N LEU A 18 -60.02 -24.12 2.93
CA LEU A 18 -60.86 -23.39 1.97
C LEU A 18 -60.00 -22.90 0.81
N LEU A 19 -60.36 -23.39 -0.37
CA LEU A 19 -59.84 -23.03 -1.68
C LEU A 19 -60.21 -21.58 -2.04
N GLY A 20 -59.28 -20.90 -2.72
CA GLY A 20 -59.56 -19.80 -3.63
C GLY A 20 -58.61 -19.90 -4.82
N ILE A 21 -59.11 -20.39 -5.96
CA ILE A 21 -58.42 -20.48 -7.26
C ILE A 21 -58.83 -19.27 -8.10
N CYS A 22 -57.86 -18.59 -8.73
CA CYS A 22 -57.86 -17.97 -10.08
C CYS A 22 -56.62 -17.05 -10.15
N THR A 23 -55.78 -16.92 -11.18
CA THR A 23 -55.58 -17.55 -12.50
C THR A 23 -54.21 -17.06 -13.01
N LEU A 24 -53.47 -17.95 -13.66
CA LEU A 24 -52.33 -17.82 -14.60
C LEU A 24 -51.81 -16.41 -14.97
N ALA A 25 -50.50 -16.19 -14.77
CA ALA A 25 -49.63 -15.52 -15.76
C ALA A 25 -48.13 -15.70 -15.42
N GLY A 26 -47.36 -16.23 -16.37
CA GLY A 26 -45.94 -15.90 -16.57
C GLY A 26 -44.90 -16.76 -15.87
N CYS A 27 -44.30 -17.70 -16.62
CA CYS A 27 -42.93 -18.13 -16.35
C CYS A 27 -41.98 -16.92 -16.50
N GLY A 28 -41.09 -16.77 -15.53
CA GLY A 28 -39.94 -15.90 -15.62
C GLY A 28 -38.94 -16.34 -14.56
N ASP A 29 -37.96 -17.15 -14.97
CA ASP A 29 -36.79 -17.48 -14.16
C ASP A 29 -36.00 -16.20 -13.88
N GLY A 30 -36.41 -15.49 -12.84
CA GLY A 30 -35.66 -14.38 -12.26
C GLY A 30 -34.60 -14.96 -11.34
N GLN A 31 -33.48 -15.41 -11.91
CA GLN A 31 -32.22 -15.48 -11.15
C GLN A 31 -32.06 -14.14 -10.40
N PRO A 32 -31.67 -14.12 -9.11
CA PRO A 32 -31.30 -12.86 -8.50
C PRO A 32 -30.15 -12.32 -9.34
N VAL A 33 -30.41 -11.21 -10.05
CA VAL A 33 -29.38 -10.46 -10.75
C VAL A 33 -28.34 -10.16 -9.68
N ALA A 34 -27.21 -10.85 -9.75
CA ALA A 34 -26.04 -10.47 -8.99
C ALA A 34 -25.84 -9.00 -9.35
N SER A 35 -26.01 -8.13 -8.36
CA SER A 35 -25.62 -6.74 -8.49
C SER A 35 -24.16 -6.79 -8.89
N GLU A 36 -23.88 -6.59 -10.17
CA GLU A 36 -22.55 -6.43 -10.69
C GLU A 36 -22.00 -5.24 -9.90
N ALA A 37 -21.13 -5.56 -8.93
CA ALA A 37 -20.42 -4.54 -8.19
C ALA A 37 -19.82 -3.63 -9.25
N PRO A 38 -20.03 -2.30 -9.18
CA PRO A 38 -19.45 -1.41 -10.17
C PRO A 38 -17.99 -1.76 -10.26
N ARG A 39 -17.55 -2.21 -11.45
CA ARG A 39 -16.16 -2.50 -11.75
C ARG A 39 -15.43 -1.25 -11.32
N ALA A 40 -14.72 -1.32 -10.20
CA ALA A 40 -13.94 -0.21 -9.73
C ALA A 40 -12.91 0.03 -10.81
N THR A 41 -13.16 1.00 -11.69
CA THR A 41 -12.14 1.65 -12.49
C THR A 41 -11.26 2.39 -11.49
N ALA A 42 -10.41 1.62 -10.80
CA ALA A 42 -9.27 2.17 -10.11
C ALA A 42 -8.33 2.64 -11.22
N LEU A 43 -8.43 3.91 -11.57
CA LEU A 43 -7.29 4.63 -12.11
C LEU A 43 -6.20 4.48 -11.05
N SER A 44 -5.28 3.54 -11.23
CA SER A 44 -4.18 3.30 -10.30
C SER A 44 -3.25 4.51 -10.34
N PRO A 45 -3.10 5.28 -9.25
CA PRO A 45 -2.17 6.41 -9.21
C PRO A 45 -0.71 5.96 -9.02
N ARG A 46 -0.33 4.80 -9.59
CA ARG A 46 0.97 4.14 -9.40
C ARG A 46 2.05 4.61 -10.38
N VAL A 47 1.79 5.71 -11.08
CA VAL A 47 2.77 6.32 -11.98
C VAL A 47 3.86 6.97 -11.14
N LEU A 48 5.08 6.45 -11.28
CA LEU A 48 6.25 6.85 -10.51
C LEU A 48 7.10 7.90 -11.24
N GLN A 49 7.34 7.73 -12.55
CA GLN A 49 8.25 8.58 -13.32
C GLN A 49 7.89 8.63 -14.79
N GLU A 50 7.98 9.81 -15.39
CA GLU A 50 7.87 10.05 -16.85
C GLU A 50 9.26 10.14 -17.51
N PHE A 51 9.35 9.64 -18.74
CA PHE A 51 10.53 9.78 -19.60
C PHE A 51 10.14 10.22 -21.01
N ASP A 52 10.85 11.22 -21.52
CA ASP A 52 10.85 11.61 -22.93
C ASP A 52 11.94 10.82 -23.65
N CYS A 53 11.58 10.12 -24.71
CA CYS A 53 12.47 9.24 -25.45
C CYS A 53 12.53 9.57 -26.93
N THR A 54 13.69 9.32 -27.53
CA THR A 54 13.94 9.37 -28.98
C THR A 54 14.49 8.04 -29.44
N ALA A 55 13.95 7.50 -30.53
CA ALA A 55 14.42 6.30 -31.21
C ALA A 55 14.83 6.64 -32.65
N SER A 56 16.04 6.21 -33.02
CA SER A 56 16.57 6.32 -34.38
C SER A 56 17.44 5.11 -34.69
N VAL A 57 17.43 4.70 -35.96
CA VAL A 57 18.30 3.62 -36.47
C VAL A 57 19.80 3.94 -36.29
N THR A 58 20.18 5.22 -36.39
CA THR A 58 21.59 5.64 -36.33
C THR A 58 22.05 6.06 -34.94
N ALA A 59 21.16 6.67 -34.15
CA ALA A 59 21.50 7.19 -32.82
C ALA A 59 21.08 6.25 -31.67
N GLY A 60 20.36 5.17 -31.99
CA GLY A 60 19.76 4.24 -31.04
C GLY A 60 18.58 4.84 -30.29
N VAL A 61 18.30 4.29 -29.11
CA VAL A 61 17.26 4.80 -28.21
C VAL A 61 17.90 5.59 -27.08
N ARG A 62 17.29 6.72 -26.73
CA ARG A 62 17.70 7.54 -25.60
C ARG A 62 16.46 8.03 -24.88
N CYS A 63 16.44 7.89 -23.57
CA CYS A 63 15.38 8.38 -22.70
C CYS A 63 15.97 9.30 -21.66
N ALA A 64 15.27 10.39 -21.36
CA ALA A 64 15.60 11.31 -20.28
C ALA A 64 14.35 11.55 -19.43
N PRO A 65 14.49 11.74 -18.11
CA PRO A 65 13.35 12.16 -17.28
C PRO A 65 12.71 13.44 -17.83
N ALA A 66 11.39 13.44 -17.98
CA ALA A 66 10.67 14.59 -18.52
C ALA A 66 10.85 15.82 -17.62
N ARG A 67 11.11 16.99 -18.22
CA ARG A 67 11.30 18.23 -17.46
C ARG A 67 9.94 18.80 -17.02
N GLY A 68 9.58 18.57 -15.76
CA GLY A 68 8.41 19.19 -15.11
C GLY A 68 7.20 18.26 -14.98
N SER A 69 7.30 17.22 -14.16
CA SER A 69 6.12 16.45 -13.74
C SER A 69 5.49 17.11 -12.52
N ALA A 70 4.62 18.09 -12.77
CA ALA A 70 3.65 18.55 -11.78
C ALA A 70 2.33 18.85 -12.52
N GLY A 71 1.36 17.92 -12.44
CA GLY A 71 -0.04 18.27 -12.60
C GLY A 71 -0.90 17.54 -13.64
N GLY A 72 -0.57 16.31 -14.05
CA GLY A 72 -1.39 15.56 -15.03
C GLY A 72 -1.89 14.18 -14.58
N ALA A 73 -1.03 13.38 -13.94
CA ALA A 73 -1.43 12.16 -13.25
C ALA A 73 -1.51 12.46 -11.75
N SER A 74 -2.45 11.86 -11.01
CA SER A 74 -2.59 11.97 -9.55
C SER A 74 -1.40 11.36 -8.80
N ALA A 75 -0.18 11.85 -9.08
CA ALA A 75 1.07 11.39 -8.52
C ALA A 75 0.98 11.57 -7.01
N THR A 76 0.78 10.43 -6.34
CA THR A 76 0.68 10.27 -4.88
C THR A 76 2.08 10.39 -4.23
N ILE A 77 3.02 11.07 -4.90
CA ILE A 77 4.44 11.10 -4.57
C ILE A 77 4.90 12.55 -4.63
N ILE A 78 5.01 13.19 -3.46
CA ILE A 78 5.57 14.53 -3.29
C ILE A 78 6.93 14.37 -2.60
N GLY A 79 8.01 14.43 -3.37
CA GLY A 79 9.41 14.32 -2.92
C GLY A 79 10.37 15.15 -3.80
N ASN A 80 11.45 15.67 -3.20
CA ASN A 80 12.29 16.78 -3.69
C ASN A 80 13.28 16.36 -4.84
N SER A 81 13.40 17.17 -5.91
CA SER A 81 14.42 17.15 -7.00
C SER A 81 14.52 16.00 -8.05
N GLY A 82 13.54 15.10 -8.17
CA GLY A 82 12.98 14.81 -9.52
C GLY A 82 13.51 13.67 -10.41
N VAL A 83 14.17 12.61 -9.91
CA VAL A 83 14.33 11.34 -10.66
C VAL A 83 14.35 10.12 -9.71
N PHE A 84 13.38 9.22 -9.83
CA PHE A 84 13.24 8.03 -8.95
C PHE A 84 13.73 6.73 -9.58
N VAL A 85 13.68 6.67 -10.91
CA VAL A 85 13.99 5.49 -11.72
C VAL A 85 14.93 5.93 -12.83
N GLN A 86 15.79 5.03 -13.28
CA GLN A 86 16.55 5.22 -14.51
C GLN A 86 16.20 4.11 -15.51
N LEU A 87 15.89 4.50 -16.73
CA LEU A 87 15.83 3.61 -17.89
C LEU A 87 17.15 3.68 -18.64
N ALA A 88 17.73 2.53 -18.97
CA ALA A 88 18.92 2.44 -19.80
C ALA A 88 18.68 1.48 -20.96
N SER A 89 19.08 1.88 -22.16
CA SER A 89 19.01 1.05 -23.35
C SER A 89 20.40 0.54 -23.76
N SER A 90 20.47 -0.71 -24.19
CA SER A 90 21.69 -1.37 -24.67
C SER A 90 21.39 -2.32 -25.84
N ASN A 91 22.42 -2.99 -26.37
CA ASN A 91 22.28 -4.05 -27.39
C ASN A 91 21.43 -3.64 -28.61
N VAL A 92 21.58 -2.39 -29.04
CA VAL A 92 20.81 -1.82 -30.15
C VAL A 92 21.23 -2.47 -31.47
N SER A 93 20.27 -2.98 -32.23
CA SER A 93 20.45 -3.52 -33.57
C SER A 93 19.25 -3.18 -34.46
N TYR A 94 19.48 -3.10 -35.77
CA TYR A 94 18.43 -2.80 -36.73
C TYR A 94 18.49 -3.79 -37.90
N ASP A 95 17.36 -4.45 -38.18
CA ASP A 95 17.20 -5.29 -39.36
C ASP A 95 16.56 -4.49 -40.49
N THR A 96 17.34 -4.26 -41.54
CA THR A 96 16.89 -3.47 -42.69
C THR A 96 15.82 -4.16 -43.53
N LEU A 97 15.69 -5.49 -43.48
CA LEU A 97 14.72 -6.25 -44.27
C LEU A 97 13.33 -6.24 -43.61
N THR A 98 13.30 -6.38 -42.30
CA THR A 98 12.06 -6.40 -41.50
C THR A 98 11.70 -5.03 -40.92
N GLU A 99 12.58 -4.04 -41.06
CA GLU A 99 12.46 -2.70 -40.49
C GLU A 99 12.28 -2.70 -38.96
N ILE A 100 12.90 -3.68 -38.29
CA ILE A 100 12.85 -3.81 -36.83
C ILE A 100 14.09 -3.21 -36.18
N LEU A 101 13.88 -2.20 -35.33
CA LEU A 101 14.86 -1.71 -34.36
C LEU A 101 14.67 -2.48 -33.05
N GLN A 102 15.65 -3.28 -32.67
CA GLN A 102 15.67 -4.01 -31.41
C GLN A 102 16.70 -3.41 -30.45
N PHE A 103 16.36 -3.33 -29.17
CA PHE A 103 17.26 -2.90 -28.10
C PHE A 103 16.78 -3.47 -26.77
N ASP A 104 17.69 -3.66 -25.83
CA ASP A 104 17.34 -4.08 -24.47
C ASP A 104 17.11 -2.85 -23.60
N VAL A 105 16.09 -2.88 -22.75
CA VAL A 105 15.83 -1.84 -21.75
C VAL A 105 15.92 -2.43 -20.35
N THR A 106 16.67 -1.78 -19.47
CA THR A 106 16.72 -2.08 -18.04
C THR A 106 16.10 -0.96 -17.22
N VAL A 107 15.53 -1.33 -16.07
CA VAL A 107 15.00 -0.41 -15.07
C VAL A 107 15.93 -0.44 -13.86
N LYS A 108 16.37 0.73 -13.39
CA LYS A 108 17.16 0.85 -12.16
C LYS A 108 16.41 1.65 -11.11
N ASN A 109 16.35 1.11 -9.90
CA ASN A 109 15.80 1.82 -8.74
C ASN A 109 16.85 2.78 -8.15
N LEU A 110 16.49 4.07 -8.03
CA LEU A 110 17.34 5.09 -7.39
C LEU A 110 16.85 5.49 -5.98
N MET A 111 15.72 4.95 -5.55
CA MET A 111 15.10 5.23 -4.25
C MET A 111 15.60 4.29 -3.14
N ASN A 112 15.24 4.60 -1.89
CA ASN A 112 15.49 3.71 -0.76
C ASN A 112 14.45 2.58 -0.69
N GLU A 113 13.23 2.89 -1.10
CA GLU A 113 12.09 1.99 -1.19
C GLU A 113 12.29 0.96 -2.30
N ALA A 114 11.93 -0.30 -2.07
CA ALA A 114 11.90 -1.30 -3.14
C ALA A 114 10.83 -0.99 -4.19
N LEU A 115 11.13 -1.28 -5.47
CA LEU A 115 10.17 -1.26 -6.58
C LEU A 115 9.67 -2.67 -6.88
N GLY A 116 8.47 -2.78 -7.45
CA GLY A 116 7.84 -4.06 -7.75
C GLY A 116 7.40 -4.81 -6.50
N SER A 117 7.32 -4.12 -5.35
CA SER A 117 6.84 -4.70 -4.11
C SER A 117 6.33 -3.64 -3.12
N PRO A 118 5.10 -3.78 -2.60
CA PRO A 118 4.58 -2.94 -1.52
C PRO A 118 5.24 -3.14 -0.14
N ASN A 119 5.97 -4.24 0.10
CA ASN A 119 6.64 -4.53 1.38
C ASN A 119 8.12 -4.93 1.26
N GLY A 120 8.67 -4.91 0.05
CA GLY A 120 10.06 -5.29 -0.25
C GLY A 120 10.33 -6.80 -0.28
N VAL A 121 9.33 -7.66 -0.05
CA VAL A 121 9.51 -9.12 0.06
C VAL A 121 8.63 -9.87 -0.94
N VAL A 122 7.36 -9.49 -1.05
CA VAL A 122 6.40 -10.13 -1.95
C VAL A 122 6.33 -9.31 -3.23
N ALA A 123 6.64 -9.93 -4.36
CA ALA A 123 6.57 -9.27 -5.65
C ALA A 123 5.12 -8.89 -5.97
N ASP A 124 4.92 -7.70 -6.52
CA ASP A 124 3.66 -7.30 -7.13
C ASP A 124 3.37 -8.24 -8.32
N PRO A 125 2.19 -8.89 -8.37
CA PRO A 125 1.79 -9.69 -9.52
C PRO A 125 1.88 -8.94 -10.86
N ASP A 126 1.62 -7.62 -10.86
CA ASP A 126 1.72 -6.78 -12.06
C ASP A 126 3.18 -6.42 -12.42
N GLY A 127 4.11 -6.57 -11.47
CA GLY A 127 5.52 -6.22 -11.60
C GLY A 127 5.77 -4.71 -11.72
N ILE A 128 6.88 -4.35 -12.33
CA ILE A 128 7.16 -2.98 -12.78
C ILE A 128 6.75 -2.91 -14.26
N ARG A 129 5.81 -2.03 -14.61
CA ARG A 129 5.36 -1.82 -15.99
C ARG A 129 5.89 -0.52 -16.54
N VAL A 130 6.44 -0.57 -17.75
CA VAL A 130 6.81 0.63 -18.51
C VAL A 130 5.84 0.73 -19.68
N PHE A 131 4.95 1.72 -19.64
CA PHE A 131 3.89 1.87 -20.64
C PHE A 131 4.06 3.15 -21.45
N PHE A 132 3.61 3.11 -22.70
CA PHE A 132 3.67 4.24 -23.63
C PHE A 132 2.45 5.12 -23.45
N HIS A 133 2.66 6.37 -23.01
CA HIS A 133 1.57 7.35 -22.92
C HIS A 133 1.47 8.26 -24.14
N SER A 134 2.52 8.30 -24.97
CA SER A 134 2.52 9.03 -26.24
C SER A 134 3.49 8.40 -27.24
N GLY A 135 3.19 8.57 -28.54
CA GLY A 135 3.98 8.00 -29.62
C GLY A 135 4.04 6.46 -29.58
N PRO A 136 4.99 5.84 -30.30
CA PRO A 136 6.03 6.47 -31.12
C PRO A 136 5.49 7.25 -32.31
N THR A 137 5.93 8.50 -32.45
CA THR A 137 5.54 9.39 -33.56
C THR A 137 6.78 9.81 -34.35
N PRO A 138 6.79 9.67 -35.69
CA PRO A 138 7.89 10.18 -36.53
C PRO A 138 8.09 11.69 -36.35
N THR A 139 9.34 12.10 -36.14
CA THR A 139 9.76 13.52 -36.11
C THR A 139 10.66 13.89 -37.28
N SER A 140 11.23 12.89 -37.96
CA SER A 140 11.96 13.04 -39.21
C SER A 140 11.76 11.78 -40.07
N GLY A 141 11.72 11.95 -41.38
CA GLY A 141 11.34 10.89 -42.32
C GLY A 141 9.82 10.72 -42.46
N THR A 142 9.39 9.70 -43.20
CA THR A 142 7.98 9.39 -43.45
C THR A 142 7.68 7.93 -43.16
N GLY A 143 6.51 7.63 -42.63
CA GLY A 143 6.05 6.28 -42.35
C GLY A 143 5.31 6.17 -41.02
N VAL A 144 5.01 4.95 -40.61
CA VAL A 144 4.37 4.65 -39.32
C VAL A 144 5.39 3.92 -38.44
N VAL A 145 5.48 4.33 -37.17
CA VAL A 145 6.32 3.67 -36.17
C VAL A 145 5.41 3.05 -35.12
N SER A 146 5.69 1.81 -34.75
CA SER A 146 4.89 1.07 -33.76
C SER A 146 5.77 0.20 -32.87
N VAL A 147 5.27 -0.08 -31.66
CA VAL A 147 5.85 -1.09 -30.76
C VAL A 147 5.43 -2.46 -31.27
N ASP A 148 6.39 -3.31 -31.61
CA ASP A 148 6.18 -4.59 -32.31
C ASP A 148 5.94 -5.77 -31.35
N ASN A 149 6.55 -5.72 -30.16
CA ASN A 149 6.52 -6.83 -29.20
C ASN A 149 6.12 -6.45 -27.76
N PRO A 150 5.09 -5.61 -27.53
CA PRO A 150 4.69 -5.29 -26.15
C PRO A 150 4.27 -6.57 -25.40
N ASP A 151 4.49 -6.61 -24.09
CA ASP A 151 4.04 -7.71 -23.24
C ASP A 151 2.51 -7.75 -23.12
N GLY A 152 1.87 -6.61 -23.30
CA GLY A 152 0.43 -6.48 -23.35
C GLY A 152 -0.03 -5.05 -23.62
N TYR A 153 -1.34 -4.87 -23.53
CA TYR A 153 -2.00 -3.58 -23.60
C TYR A 153 -2.84 -3.39 -22.34
N GLY A 154 -2.74 -2.22 -21.72
CA GLY A 154 -3.41 -1.90 -20.46
C GLY A 154 -4.10 -0.54 -20.52
N ASP A 155 -5.05 -0.34 -19.60
CA ASP A 155 -5.74 0.93 -19.43
C ASP A 155 -5.04 1.70 -18.29
N PHE A 156 -4.06 2.54 -18.63
CA PHE A 156 -3.32 3.35 -17.66
C PHE A 156 -3.84 4.79 -17.63
N THR A 157 -3.22 5.69 -18.41
CA THR A 157 -3.67 7.08 -18.57
C THR A 157 -4.64 7.22 -19.73
N ALA A 158 -4.66 6.25 -20.63
CA ALA A 158 -5.65 6.08 -21.68
C ALA A 158 -5.90 4.58 -21.89
N MET A 159 -6.96 4.24 -22.62
CA MET A 159 -7.27 2.84 -22.95
C MET A 159 -6.22 2.25 -23.90
N ASN A 160 -5.97 0.94 -23.76
CA ASN A 160 -5.19 0.14 -24.72
C ASN A 160 -3.78 0.70 -25.02
N GLN A 161 -3.05 1.08 -23.98
CA GLN A 161 -1.66 1.53 -24.07
C GLN A 161 -0.70 0.34 -23.99
N PRO A 162 0.26 0.20 -24.92
CA PRO A 162 1.22 -0.91 -24.88
C PRO A 162 2.17 -0.76 -23.69
N TYR A 163 2.61 -1.87 -23.13
CA TYR A 163 3.58 -1.88 -22.02
C TYR A 163 4.56 -3.05 -22.10
N PHE A 164 5.66 -2.92 -21.36
CA PHE A 164 6.62 -3.98 -21.06
C PHE A 164 6.70 -4.19 -19.55
N THR A 165 6.84 -5.44 -19.12
CA THR A 165 6.84 -5.80 -17.69
C THR A 165 8.19 -6.36 -17.24
N TYR A 166 8.57 -5.99 -16.02
CA TYR A 166 9.72 -6.49 -15.29
C TYR A 166 9.25 -7.13 -13.99
N HIS A 167 9.32 -8.46 -13.91
CA HIS A 167 8.84 -9.25 -12.75
C HIS A 167 9.95 -9.42 -11.70
N GLU A 168 10.49 -8.30 -11.22
CA GLU A 168 11.57 -8.27 -10.23
C GLU A 168 11.26 -7.30 -9.10
N ILE A 169 11.71 -7.63 -7.89
CA ILE A 169 11.78 -6.66 -6.80
C ILE A 169 13.12 -5.95 -6.91
N LEU A 170 13.11 -4.65 -7.23
CA LEU A 170 14.33 -3.87 -7.32
C LEU A 170 14.55 -3.12 -6.01
N LEU A 171 15.47 -3.63 -5.17
CA LEU A 171 15.98 -2.90 -4.02
C LEU A 171 16.76 -1.64 -4.47
N LYS A 172 17.13 -0.78 -3.52
CA LYS A 172 17.95 0.41 -3.79
C LYS A 172 19.16 0.07 -4.66
N ASN A 173 19.35 0.84 -5.74
CA ASN A 173 20.42 0.69 -6.73
C ASN A 173 20.40 -0.58 -7.57
N ALA A 174 19.46 -1.50 -7.36
CA ALA A 174 19.31 -2.70 -8.18
C ALA A 174 18.87 -2.33 -9.59
N VAL A 175 19.31 -3.13 -10.55
CA VAL A 175 18.98 -3.02 -11.97
C VAL A 175 18.26 -4.30 -12.37
N SER A 176 17.16 -4.17 -13.09
CA SER A 176 16.42 -5.30 -13.64
C SER A 176 17.26 -6.08 -14.64
N SER A 177 16.84 -7.32 -14.89
CA SER A 177 17.22 -8.04 -16.10
C SER A 177 16.82 -7.23 -17.35
N PRO A 178 17.62 -7.30 -18.43
CA PRO A 178 17.32 -6.61 -19.69
C PRO A 178 16.05 -7.18 -20.33
N ARG A 179 15.12 -6.30 -20.73
CA ARG A 179 13.92 -6.65 -21.50
C ARG A 179 14.08 -6.19 -22.96
N PRO A 180 14.07 -7.11 -23.95
CA PRO A 180 14.14 -6.75 -25.37
C PRO A 180 12.88 -6.03 -25.85
N TRP A 181 13.04 -4.82 -26.37
CA TRP A 181 12.02 -4.03 -27.04
C TRP A 181 12.30 -4.02 -28.54
N ARG A 182 11.24 -4.13 -29.34
CA ARG A 182 11.27 -4.11 -30.80
C ARG A 182 10.29 -3.08 -31.30
N PHE A 183 10.77 -2.15 -32.10
CA PHE A 183 9.93 -1.20 -32.82
C PHE A 183 10.01 -1.52 -34.30
N HIS A 184 8.84 -1.52 -34.96
CA HIS A 184 8.80 -1.38 -36.40
C HIS A 184 9.04 0.10 -36.74
N ILE A 185 10.17 0.41 -37.37
CA ILE A 185 10.58 1.77 -37.71
C ILE A 185 11.15 1.80 -39.14
N PRO A 186 10.50 2.50 -40.09
CA PRO A 186 10.97 2.55 -41.46
C PRO A 186 12.36 3.15 -41.60
N ARG A 187 13.05 2.79 -42.68
CA ARG A 187 14.42 3.26 -42.93
C ARG A 187 14.49 4.79 -42.96
N GLY A 188 15.46 5.35 -42.23
CA GLY A 188 15.70 6.79 -42.18
C GLY A 188 14.70 7.59 -41.31
N VAL A 189 13.77 6.92 -40.64
CA VAL A 189 12.84 7.56 -39.70
C VAL A 189 13.50 7.74 -38.34
N THR A 190 13.27 8.90 -37.73
CA THR A 190 13.48 9.14 -36.30
C THR A 190 12.13 9.38 -35.66
N ALA A 191 11.89 8.79 -34.49
CA ALA A 191 10.65 8.91 -33.76
C ALA A 191 10.86 9.32 -32.30
N THR A 192 9.86 9.99 -31.74
CA THR A 192 9.80 10.33 -30.32
C THR A 192 8.61 9.65 -29.65
N PHE A 193 8.76 9.31 -28.39
CA PHE A 193 7.71 8.69 -27.58
C PHE A 193 7.91 9.06 -26.11
N GLY A 194 6.83 8.99 -25.36
CA GLY A 194 6.84 9.20 -23.92
C GLY A 194 6.41 7.92 -23.20
N VAL A 195 7.14 7.56 -22.14
CA VAL A 195 6.80 6.41 -21.29
C VAL A 195 6.66 6.81 -19.83
N TYR A 196 5.76 6.13 -19.15
CA TYR A 196 5.67 6.15 -17.69
C TYR A 196 6.13 4.81 -17.12
N VAL A 197 6.75 4.87 -15.95
CA VAL A 197 6.99 3.70 -15.10
C VAL A 197 5.86 3.62 -14.08
N GLU A 198 5.12 2.52 -14.08
CA GLU A 198 4.09 2.19 -13.11
C GLU A 198 4.55 0.99 -12.26
N THR A 199 4.49 1.12 -10.93
CA THR A 199 4.86 0.01 -10.04
C THR A 199 4.39 0.21 -8.60
N ASP A 200 4.33 -0.88 -7.83
CA ASP A 200 4.27 -0.81 -6.38
C ASP A 200 5.61 -0.43 -5.76
N VAL A 201 5.54 0.57 -4.90
CA VAL A 201 6.66 1.05 -4.10
C VAL A 201 6.46 0.58 -2.67
N GLN A 202 7.53 0.12 -2.04
CA GLN A 202 7.53 -0.34 -0.66
C GLN A 202 7.13 0.80 0.29
N TYR A 203 6.22 0.52 1.22
CA TYR A 203 6.00 1.40 2.35
C TYR A 203 7.10 1.21 3.39
N LEU A 204 7.87 2.25 3.66
CA LEU A 204 8.83 2.30 4.78
C LEU A 204 8.20 2.97 6.01
N LEU A 205 7.00 2.50 6.38
CA LEU A 205 6.29 2.93 7.58
C LEU A 205 6.66 2.02 8.74
N VAL A 206 7.03 2.61 9.88
CA VAL A 206 7.50 1.90 11.06
C VAL A 206 6.66 2.31 12.26
N ILE A 207 6.13 1.36 13.02
CA ILE A 207 5.55 1.60 14.34
C ILE A 207 6.71 2.02 15.25
N ASN A 208 6.68 3.30 15.63
CA ASN A 208 7.83 4.01 16.21
C ASN A 208 7.71 4.22 17.72
N GLU A 209 6.50 4.44 18.21
CA GLU A 209 6.24 4.68 19.63
C GLU A 209 4.85 4.16 19.99
N VAL A 210 4.67 3.60 21.20
CA VAL A 210 3.40 3.03 21.66
C VAL A 210 3.15 3.41 23.11
N LEU A 211 1.95 3.92 23.40
CA LEU A 211 1.43 4.05 24.74
C LEU A 211 0.13 3.24 24.86
N ALA A 212 0.24 2.04 25.44
CA ALA A 212 -0.91 1.18 25.70
C ALA A 212 -1.61 1.53 27.03
N ASN A 213 -0.87 2.05 28.01
CA ASN A 213 -1.40 2.33 29.35
C ASN A 213 -1.20 3.82 29.68
N PRO A 214 -2.13 4.72 29.31
CA PRO A 214 -1.98 6.16 29.55
C PRO A 214 -1.94 6.52 31.03
N GLY A 215 -2.68 5.78 31.86
CA GLY A 215 -2.60 5.93 33.29
C GLY A 215 -3.22 7.18 33.90
N GLY A 216 -3.06 7.30 35.22
CA GLY A 216 -3.54 8.43 36.00
C GLY A 216 -5.06 8.56 35.94
N ALA A 217 -5.55 9.76 35.59
CA ALA A 217 -6.98 10.04 35.41
C ALA A 217 -7.45 9.89 33.95
N ILE A 218 -6.56 9.51 33.03
CA ILE A 218 -6.86 9.35 31.62
C ILE A 218 -7.35 7.92 31.39
N THR A 219 -8.50 7.78 30.75
CA THR A 219 -9.03 6.47 30.38
C THR A 219 -8.26 5.91 29.19
N ASP A 220 -8.00 4.61 29.20
CA ASP A 220 -7.42 3.83 28.09
C ASP A 220 -8.03 4.19 26.73
N SER A 221 -9.36 4.18 26.62
CA SER A 221 -10.08 4.51 25.37
C SER A 221 -9.82 5.90 24.79
N ASN A 222 -9.31 6.84 25.60
CA ASN A 222 -8.97 8.20 25.14
C ASN A 222 -7.47 8.40 25.01
N GLY A 223 -6.68 7.83 25.93
CA GLY A 223 -5.24 8.09 26.05
C GLY A 223 -4.33 7.07 25.39
N GLU A 224 -4.86 5.95 24.87
CA GLU A 224 -4.08 5.01 24.07
C GLU A 224 -3.69 5.61 22.72
N TRP A 225 -2.44 5.43 22.33
CA TRP A 225 -1.94 5.84 21.02
C TRP A 225 -0.73 5.05 20.58
N PHE A 226 -0.47 5.07 19.29
CA PHE A 226 0.78 4.66 18.70
C PHE A 226 1.19 5.66 17.62
N GLU A 227 2.47 5.69 17.33
CA GLU A 227 3.06 6.55 16.33
C GLU A 227 3.62 5.74 15.18
N ILE A 228 3.42 6.25 13.98
CA ILE A 228 4.06 5.78 12.75
C ILE A 228 5.14 6.78 12.36
N TYR A 229 6.35 6.28 12.14
CA TYR A 229 7.44 7.01 11.49
C TYR A 229 7.54 6.59 10.02
N ASN A 230 7.58 7.56 9.11
CA ASN A 230 7.89 7.30 7.72
C ASN A 230 9.41 7.39 7.49
N ALA A 231 10.07 6.24 7.51
CA ALA A 231 11.50 6.10 7.24
C ALA A 231 11.85 6.22 5.73
N GLY A 232 10.85 6.40 4.87
CA GLY A 232 11.00 6.57 3.44
C GLY A 232 11.45 7.97 3.02
N SER A 233 11.79 8.06 1.74
CA SER A 233 12.12 9.29 1.03
C SER A 233 10.89 9.97 0.40
N LEU A 234 9.75 9.27 0.36
CA LEU A 234 8.50 9.73 -0.20
C LEU A 234 7.43 9.96 0.87
N ALA A 235 6.58 10.96 0.67
CA ALA A 235 5.36 11.09 1.46
C ALA A 235 4.42 9.91 1.18
N VAL A 236 3.78 9.39 2.22
CA VAL A 236 2.85 8.26 2.12
C VAL A 236 1.45 8.72 2.51
N ASN A 237 0.48 8.49 1.64
CA ASN A 237 -0.94 8.61 1.99
C ASN A 237 -1.44 7.30 2.60
N LEU A 238 -1.86 7.32 3.86
CA LEU A 238 -2.37 6.16 4.58
C LEU A 238 -3.82 5.80 4.21
N GLN A 239 -4.47 6.59 3.35
CA GLN A 239 -5.81 6.28 2.87
C GLN A 239 -5.88 4.87 2.29
N ASN A 240 -6.93 4.13 2.67
CA ASN A 240 -7.19 2.75 2.30
C ASN A 240 -6.21 1.72 2.90
N LEU A 241 -5.16 2.13 3.59
CA LEU A 241 -4.44 1.23 4.49
C LEU A 241 -5.34 0.89 5.68
N VAL A 242 -5.01 -0.22 6.32
CA VAL A 242 -5.71 -0.69 7.49
C VAL A 242 -4.78 -0.73 8.69
N ILE A 243 -5.31 -0.37 9.85
CA ILE A 243 -4.69 -0.53 11.15
C ILE A 243 -5.49 -1.54 11.98
N ALA A 244 -4.83 -2.31 12.82
CA ALA A 244 -5.49 -3.17 13.79
C ALA A 244 -4.62 -3.43 15.01
N ASP A 245 -5.32 -3.80 16.07
CA ASP A 245 -4.83 -4.47 17.26
C ASP A 245 -5.14 -5.99 17.19
N SER A 246 -4.55 -6.75 18.12
CA SER A 246 -4.79 -8.18 18.28
C SER A 246 -5.51 -8.42 19.60
N ALA A 247 -6.84 -8.51 19.58
CA ALA A 247 -7.55 -8.88 20.80
C ALA A 247 -7.26 -10.36 21.18
N THR A 248 -6.87 -10.58 22.43
CA THR A 248 -6.69 -11.90 23.08
C THR A 248 -7.93 -12.82 22.94
N ALA A 249 -9.10 -12.26 22.60
CA ALA A 249 -10.39 -12.96 22.47
C ALA A 249 -10.88 -13.15 21.02
N GLY A 250 -10.05 -12.94 20.00
CA GLY A 250 -10.39 -13.14 18.59
C GLY A 250 -10.22 -11.87 17.74
N ARG A 251 -10.06 -12.03 16.43
CA ARG A 251 -9.79 -10.93 15.47
C ARG A 251 -10.85 -9.82 15.61
N ARG A 252 -10.43 -8.65 16.11
CA ARG A 252 -11.15 -7.40 15.80
C ARG A 252 -11.05 -7.15 14.28
N PRO A 253 -12.09 -6.62 13.64
CA PRO A 253 -12.00 -6.23 12.24
C PRO A 253 -10.97 -5.10 12.11
N TYR A 254 -10.14 -5.16 11.06
CA TYR A 254 -9.20 -4.08 10.80
C TYR A 254 -9.94 -2.76 10.54
N HIS A 255 -9.40 -1.65 11.03
CA HIS A 255 -9.90 -0.31 10.76
C HIS A 255 -9.27 0.23 9.48
N ARG A 256 -10.09 0.56 8.49
CA ARG A 256 -9.64 1.14 7.23
C ARG A 256 -9.64 2.65 7.32
N ILE A 257 -8.52 3.29 7.00
CA ILE A 257 -8.42 4.75 6.93
C ILE A 257 -9.23 5.23 5.71
N PRO A 258 -10.35 5.96 5.91
CA PRO A 258 -11.31 6.20 4.84
C PRO A 258 -10.90 7.36 3.91
N SER A 259 -10.20 8.34 4.46
CA SER A 259 -9.85 9.60 3.80
C SER A 259 -8.34 9.77 3.66
N SER A 260 -7.94 10.71 2.81
CA SER A 260 -6.53 11.09 2.64
C SER A 260 -5.90 11.50 3.97
N PHE A 261 -4.77 10.89 4.30
CA PHE A 261 -3.99 11.17 5.50
C PHE A 261 -2.50 10.98 5.19
N TRP A 262 -1.76 12.08 5.11
CA TRP A 262 -0.38 12.08 4.63
C TRP A 262 0.64 12.07 5.76
N VAL A 263 1.60 11.16 5.68
CA VAL A 263 2.83 11.19 6.47
C VAL A 263 3.97 11.60 5.55
N ARG A 264 4.56 12.77 5.80
CA ARG A 264 5.71 13.25 5.01
C ARG A 264 6.91 12.29 5.15
N ALA A 265 7.81 12.31 4.17
CA ALA A 265 9.10 11.63 4.29
C ALA A 265 9.85 12.11 5.54
N GLY A 266 10.37 11.17 6.34
CA GLY A 266 10.98 11.46 7.65
C GLY A 266 10.01 12.03 8.69
N GLY A 267 8.70 11.98 8.43
CA GLY A 267 7.67 12.53 9.31
C GLY A 267 7.07 11.49 10.27
N TYR A 268 6.42 12.01 11.31
CA TYR A 268 5.72 11.24 12.32
C TYR A 268 4.21 11.48 12.26
N ALA A 269 3.43 10.43 12.49
CA ALA A 269 1.98 10.47 12.55
C ALA A 269 1.48 9.73 13.80
N VAL A 270 0.75 10.42 14.66
CA VAL A 270 0.20 9.86 15.90
C VAL A 270 -1.24 9.45 15.68
N LEU A 271 -1.55 8.19 15.97
CA LEU A 271 -2.87 7.60 15.87
C LEU A 271 -3.35 7.22 17.27
N GLY A 272 -4.52 7.70 17.69
CA GLY A 272 -5.00 7.52 19.06
C GLY A 272 -6.52 7.39 19.17
N GLY A 273 -7.00 7.05 20.37
CA GLY A 273 -8.43 6.90 20.64
C GLY A 273 -9.22 8.20 20.50
N SER A 274 -8.65 9.33 20.94
CA SER A 274 -9.28 10.66 20.88
C SER A 274 -8.29 11.75 20.46
N ALA A 275 -8.78 12.71 19.65
CA ALA A 275 -8.04 13.94 19.32
C ALA A 275 -8.35 15.11 20.29
N ASP A 276 -9.27 14.91 21.25
CA ASP A 276 -9.54 15.91 22.28
C ASP A 276 -8.41 15.90 23.32
N THR A 277 -7.59 16.95 23.30
CA THR A 277 -6.42 17.09 24.15
C THR A 277 -6.74 17.21 25.64
N LEU A 278 -8.00 17.54 25.99
CA LEU A 278 -8.47 17.55 27.37
C LEU A 278 -8.78 16.14 27.89
N LEU A 279 -9.10 15.20 26.99
CA LEU A 279 -9.48 13.83 27.33
C LEU A 279 -8.33 12.84 27.15
N ASN A 280 -7.42 13.08 26.20
CA ASN A 280 -6.36 12.14 25.84
C ASN A 280 -5.03 12.37 26.59
N GLY A 281 -4.98 13.30 27.54
CA GLY A 281 -3.75 13.64 28.26
C GLY A 281 -2.79 14.57 27.49
N GLY A 282 -3.29 15.33 26.51
CA GLY A 282 -2.51 16.32 25.75
C GLY A 282 -1.71 15.73 24.59
N VAL A 283 -2.04 14.52 24.13
CA VAL A 283 -1.37 13.88 22.99
C VAL A 283 -1.80 14.57 21.69
N PRO A 284 -0.85 14.97 20.82
CA PRO A 284 -1.15 15.60 19.53
C PRO A 284 -1.55 14.54 18.48
N VAL A 285 -2.71 13.91 18.65
CA VAL A 285 -3.23 12.87 17.74
C VAL A 285 -3.56 13.48 16.37
N ASP A 286 -2.94 12.96 15.32
CA ASP A 286 -3.23 13.33 13.93
C ASP A 286 -4.44 12.57 13.36
N TYR A 287 -4.66 11.33 13.82
CA TYR A 287 -5.77 10.50 13.39
C TYR A 287 -6.44 9.80 14.58
N ALA A 288 -7.68 10.20 14.88
CA ALA A 288 -8.48 9.55 15.91
C ALA A 288 -9.15 8.29 15.34
N TYR A 289 -8.78 7.11 15.83
CA TYR A 289 -9.43 5.85 15.45
C TYR A 289 -10.67 5.53 16.32
N GLY A 290 -10.99 6.35 17.32
CA GLY A 290 -12.14 6.14 18.19
C GLY A 290 -12.04 4.81 18.94
N SER A 291 -13.08 4.00 18.88
CA SER A 291 -13.12 2.67 19.51
C SER A 291 -12.64 1.54 18.58
N ALA A 292 -12.07 1.85 17.42
CA ALA A 292 -11.73 0.83 16.44
C ALA A 292 -10.58 -0.09 16.89
N LEU A 293 -9.65 0.46 17.68
CA LEU A 293 -8.56 -0.26 18.36
C LEU A 293 -8.74 -0.13 19.89
N ALA A 294 -8.21 -1.08 20.65
CA ALA A 294 -8.03 -0.97 22.09
C ALA A 294 -6.76 -1.73 22.51
N LEU A 295 -5.71 -1.00 22.85
CA LEU A 295 -4.38 -1.53 23.13
C LEU A 295 -4.34 -2.17 24.52
N ALA A 296 -4.43 -3.49 24.58
CA ALA A 296 -4.53 -4.17 25.88
C ALA A 296 -3.28 -3.92 26.75
N ASN A 297 -3.47 -3.64 28.05
CA ASN A 297 -2.39 -3.37 29.02
C ASN A 297 -1.47 -4.58 29.35
N SER A 298 -1.51 -5.65 28.57
CA SER A 298 -0.78 -6.89 28.88
C SER A 298 -0.08 -7.48 27.67
N LEU A 299 -0.86 -7.98 26.72
CA LEU A 299 -0.38 -8.52 25.45
C LEU A 299 -1.24 -7.95 24.34
N ASP A 300 -0.59 -7.44 23.30
CA ASP A 300 -1.27 -6.97 22.09
C ASP A 300 -0.27 -6.93 20.93
N ALA A 301 -0.78 -6.71 19.73
CA ALA A 301 0.04 -6.33 18.60
C ALA A 301 -0.67 -5.35 17.69
N ILE A 302 0.06 -4.31 17.33
CA ILE A 302 -0.35 -3.29 16.38
C ILE A 302 0.13 -3.73 15.00
N LYS A 303 -0.74 -3.59 14.00
CA LYS A 303 -0.42 -3.92 12.61
C LYS A 303 -0.87 -2.80 11.68
N ILE A 304 0.00 -2.45 10.74
CA ILE A 304 -0.30 -1.64 9.57
C ILE A 304 -0.28 -2.58 8.36
N ALA A 305 -1.31 -2.53 7.53
CA ALA A 305 -1.39 -3.37 6.36
C ALA A 305 -2.08 -2.70 5.18
N ARG A 306 -1.81 -3.25 4.00
CA ARG A 306 -2.56 -2.98 2.79
C ARG A 306 -3.52 -4.12 2.50
N VAL A 307 -4.73 -3.80 2.06
CA VAL A 307 -5.71 -4.79 1.62
C VAL A 307 -5.48 -5.12 0.15
N TYR A 308 -5.43 -6.42 -0.17
CA TYR A 308 -5.37 -6.96 -1.53
C TYR A 308 -6.48 -8.00 -1.70
N GLY A 309 -7.57 -7.62 -2.36
CA GLY A 309 -8.75 -8.47 -2.44
C GLY A 309 -9.28 -8.83 -1.05
N THR A 310 -9.28 -10.13 -0.73
CA THR A 310 -9.67 -10.66 0.59
C THR A 310 -8.50 -10.79 1.58
N ASP A 311 -7.27 -10.59 1.13
CA ASP A 311 -6.06 -10.74 1.94
C ASP A 311 -5.49 -9.39 2.39
N THR A 312 -4.58 -9.45 3.37
CA THR A 312 -3.81 -8.29 3.81
C THR A 312 -2.34 -8.54 3.66
N LEU A 313 -1.62 -7.59 3.08
CA LEU A 313 -0.18 -7.55 3.13
C LEU A 313 0.27 -6.67 4.30
N THR A 314 1.00 -7.25 5.25
CA THR A 314 1.59 -6.50 6.36
C THR A 314 2.66 -5.54 5.83
N VAL A 315 2.52 -4.27 6.20
CA VAL A 315 3.54 -3.23 6.03
C VAL A 315 4.46 -3.27 7.24
N ASP A 316 3.89 -3.18 8.44
CA ASP A 316 4.60 -3.34 9.69
C ASP A 316 3.71 -3.96 10.76
N ARG A 317 4.33 -4.64 11.73
CA ARG A 317 3.67 -5.20 12.89
C ARG A 317 4.61 -5.26 14.08
N ALA A 318 4.20 -4.65 15.18
CA ALA A 318 4.91 -4.66 16.45
C ALA A 318 4.02 -5.23 17.55
N ALA A 319 4.57 -6.13 18.38
CA ALA A 319 3.85 -6.83 19.44
C ALA A 319 4.57 -6.72 20.78
N TYR A 320 3.79 -6.71 21.86
CA TYR A 320 4.27 -6.88 23.22
C TYR A 320 3.49 -7.97 23.94
N LEU A 321 4.13 -8.58 24.93
CA LEU A 321 3.60 -9.67 25.75
C LEU A 321 3.70 -9.37 27.25
N SER A 322 4.34 -8.27 27.65
CA SER A 322 4.61 -7.95 29.04
C SER A 322 4.06 -6.58 29.44
N ALA A 323 3.05 -6.58 30.30
CA ALA A 323 2.54 -5.38 30.95
C ALA A 323 3.65 -4.61 31.70
N ALA A 324 4.53 -5.36 32.37
CA ALA A 324 5.59 -4.80 33.21
C ALA A 324 6.70 -4.10 32.40
N ILE A 325 6.80 -4.41 31.12
CA ILE A 325 7.81 -3.83 30.23
C ILE A 325 7.13 -2.78 29.34
N SER A 326 6.10 -3.17 28.59
CA SER A 326 5.57 -2.41 27.47
C SER A 326 4.26 -1.66 27.71
N ALA A 327 3.58 -1.91 28.84
CA ALA A 327 2.35 -1.20 29.22
C ALA A 327 2.48 -0.58 30.62
N GLN A 328 3.65 -0.01 30.89
CA GLN A 328 3.88 0.74 32.12
C GLN A 328 3.00 1.99 32.17
N ASN A 329 2.50 2.29 33.36
CA ASN A 329 1.53 3.35 33.62
C ASN A 329 2.08 4.74 33.21
N GLY A 330 1.54 5.32 32.15
CA GLY A 330 1.87 6.67 31.64
C GLY A 330 3.22 6.81 30.95
N ILE A 331 3.87 5.69 30.59
CA ILE A 331 5.19 5.66 29.96
C ILE A 331 5.10 4.95 28.62
N SER A 332 5.39 5.67 27.53
CA SER A 332 5.43 5.07 26.21
C SER A 332 6.67 4.21 26.01
N ARG A 333 6.54 3.27 25.07
CA ARG A 333 7.63 2.47 24.52
C ARG A 333 8.09 3.09 23.22
N GLU A 334 9.36 3.44 23.19
CA GLU A 334 10.03 4.09 22.07
C GLU A 334 10.98 3.12 21.37
N LEU A 335 10.87 3.06 20.04
CA LEU A 335 11.82 2.36 19.18
C LEU A 335 13.17 3.10 19.19
N LYS A 336 14.26 2.35 19.35
CA LYS A 336 15.62 2.92 19.39
C LYS A 336 16.16 3.17 17.98
N ASN A 337 16.11 2.14 17.13
CA ASN A 337 16.60 2.25 15.76
C ASN A 337 15.54 1.74 14.77
N PRO A 338 14.96 2.61 13.92
CA PRO A 338 13.95 2.24 12.93
C PRO A 338 14.49 1.41 11.76
N LEU A 339 15.81 1.21 11.67
CA LEU A 339 16.43 0.35 10.65
C LEU A 339 16.62 -1.10 11.13
N LEU A 340 16.38 -1.38 12.41
CA LEU A 340 16.47 -2.71 13.01
C LEU A 340 15.06 -3.29 13.22
N ASP A 341 15.01 -4.61 13.48
CA ASP A 341 13.75 -5.30 13.78
C ASP A 341 13.01 -4.62 14.95
N ASN A 342 11.77 -4.22 14.71
CA ASN A 342 10.88 -3.57 15.66
C ASN A 342 9.69 -4.48 16.05
N SER A 343 9.66 -5.74 15.60
CA SER A 343 8.50 -6.62 15.77
C SER A 343 8.20 -7.02 17.22
N ASN A 344 9.21 -6.96 18.11
CA ASN A 344 9.09 -7.25 19.53
C ASN A 344 9.33 -5.99 20.39
N ILE A 345 8.26 -5.34 20.84
CA ILE A 345 8.27 -4.12 21.66
C ILE A 345 8.89 -4.37 23.05
N ASP A 346 8.86 -5.60 23.56
CA ASP A 346 9.56 -5.97 24.81
C ASP A 346 11.08 -6.13 24.60
N GLY A 347 11.54 -6.14 23.35
CA GLY A 347 12.90 -6.47 22.94
C GLY A 347 13.93 -5.34 23.13
N ALA A 348 15.18 -5.67 22.80
CA ALA A 348 16.33 -4.78 23.01
C ALA A 348 16.31 -3.50 22.15
N ASN A 349 15.63 -3.51 21.01
CA ASN A 349 15.49 -2.34 20.14
C ASN A 349 14.41 -1.35 20.63
N TRP A 350 13.80 -1.59 21.78
CA TRP A 350 12.82 -0.71 22.40
C TRP A 350 13.29 -0.29 23.79
N ALA A 351 12.83 0.87 24.25
CA ALA A 351 13.03 1.33 25.61
C ALA A 351 11.86 2.20 26.06
N ASP A 352 11.76 2.39 27.36
CA ASP A 352 10.87 3.39 27.93
C ASP A 352 11.35 4.78 27.51
N ALA A 353 10.42 5.66 27.15
CA ALA A 353 10.70 7.07 26.94
C ALA A 353 11.52 7.66 28.09
N ALA A 354 12.45 8.58 27.86
CA ALA A 354 13.29 9.16 28.91
C ALA A 354 12.47 9.94 29.94
N ILE A 355 12.95 10.08 31.18
CA ILE A 355 12.22 10.86 32.21
C ILE A 355 12.06 12.34 31.84
N SER A 356 12.93 12.86 30.98
CA SER A 356 12.86 14.21 30.44
C SER A 356 11.93 14.34 29.22
N ALA A 357 11.52 13.22 28.62
CA ALA A 357 10.60 13.21 27.49
C ALA A 357 9.17 13.29 28.02
N VAL A 358 8.69 14.51 28.24
CA VAL A 358 7.37 14.79 28.81
C VAL A 358 6.51 15.51 27.79
N TYR A 359 5.28 15.05 27.61
CA TYR A 359 4.24 15.71 26.83
C TYR A 359 3.00 15.99 27.70
N GLY A 360 2.15 16.91 27.24
CA GLY A 360 0.91 17.24 27.93
C GLY A 360 1.10 17.58 29.42
N PRO A 361 0.13 17.22 30.29
CA PRO A 361 0.20 17.46 31.73
C PRO A 361 1.15 16.54 32.52
N GLY A 362 2.03 15.78 31.87
CA GLY A 362 2.97 14.87 32.53
C GLY A 362 3.07 13.46 31.97
N GLY A 363 2.51 13.19 30.80
CA GLY A 363 2.72 11.91 30.10
C GLY A 363 4.17 11.79 29.63
N ARG A 364 4.73 10.58 29.61
CA ARG A 364 6.13 10.35 29.25
C ARG A 364 6.23 9.69 27.87
N GLY A 365 6.85 10.39 26.92
CA GLY A 365 6.93 10.03 25.50
C GLY A 365 7.33 11.20 24.59
N THR A 366 7.48 10.93 23.29
CA THR A 366 7.94 11.88 22.26
C THR A 366 7.00 11.99 21.05
N PRO A 367 5.67 12.11 21.23
CA PRO A 367 4.77 12.18 20.09
C PRO A 367 5.15 13.35 19.16
N LYS A 368 5.19 13.05 17.87
CA LYS A 368 5.58 13.94 16.75
C LYS A 368 7.07 14.31 16.69
N ALA A 369 7.92 13.65 17.47
CA ALA A 369 9.34 13.95 17.55
C ALA A 369 10.20 12.70 17.48
N GLN A 370 11.52 12.89 17.34
CA GLN A 370 12.45 11.78 17.44
C GLN A 370 12.43 11.20 18.87
N ASN A 371 12.35 9.87 18.93
CA ASN A 371 12.39 9.12 20.18
C ASN A 371 13.58 9.51 21.05
N SER A 372 13.32 9.75 22.33
CA SER A 372 14.34 10.05 23.32
C SER A 372 15.32 8.90 23.57
N ALA A 373 14.87 7.66 23.29
CA ALA A 373 15.70 6.47 23.33
C ALA A 373 16.47 6.18 22.02
N PHE A 374 16.41 7.09 21.03
CA PHE A 374 16.97 6.84 19.70
C PHE A 374 18.48 6.51 19.75
N VAL A 375 18.85 5.47 19.00
CA VAL A 375 20.24 5.07 18.76
C VAL A 375 20.39 4.84 17.25
N PRO A 376 21.33 5.54 16.57
CA PRO A 376 21.49 5.46 15.12
C PRO A 376 21.92 4.08 14.60
#